data_AF-A0A7R9E179-F1
#
_entry.id   AF-A0A7R9E179-F1
#
_cell.length_a   1.000
_cell.length_b   1.000
_cell.length_c   1.000
_cell.angle_alpha   90.00
_cell.angle_beta   90.00
_cell.angle_gamma   90.00
#
_symmetry.space_group_name_H-M   'P 1'
#
loop_
_entity.id
_entity.type
_entity.pdbx_description
1 polymer ?
#
loop_
_entity_poly.entity_id
_entity_poly.type
_entity_poly.pdbx_seq_one_letter_code
_entity_poly.pdbx_strand_id
1 'polypeptide(L)'
;MRSAIAHLWLYPYTRAAHALNYRSTLPISIYSHRQEFWILTVAASSQEEKDKWLEDLTSAIQGAKEKGDNKLQYLSLKSCSSSDEVIDKCGDEANSNREKASSQRSNTTVHVCWHRNTSISMGDQLRAVENQLSGYLLRKFKNSNGWQKLWVVFTNFCLFFYKTFQDDFPLASLPLLGYTVNTPTENDSIHKDFVFKLQFKNHVYFFRAESEYTFGRWMEVISSATLHSGRVRLFSRQESALEMSS
;
A
#
# COMPACT_ATOMS: atom_id res chain seq x y z
N MET A 1 -2.28 -4.87 10.62
CA MET A 1 -2.92 -3.65 11.17
C MET A 1 -4.32 -3.50 10.60
N ARG A 2 -5.31 -4.21 11.16
CA ARG A 2 -6.73 -4.02 10.86
C ARG A 2 -7.49 -3.81 12.16
N SER A 3 -7.20 -2.69 12.79
CA SER A 3 -8.00 -2.14 13.88
C SER A 3 -7.59 -0.68 13.97
N ALA A 4 -8.25 0.17 13.18
CA ALA A 4 -8.16 1.63 13.23
C ALA A 4 -9.20 2.25 12.29
N ILE A 5 -10.47 1.83 12.40
CA ILE A 5 -11.58 2.65 11.91
C ILE A 5 -12.63 2.65 13.01
N ALA A 6 -12.43 3.52 13.99
CA ALA A 6 -13.46 4.11 14.84
C ALA A 6 -12.78 5.00 15.90
N HIS A 7 -12.25 6.15 15.48
CA HIS A 7 -12.18 7.29 16.38
C HIS A 7 -13.21 8.31 15.89
N LEU A 8 -14.31 8.32 16.64
CA LEU A 8 -15.31 9.37 16.82
C LEU A 8 -15.34 10.48 15.77
N TRP A 9 -16.32 10.42 14.88
CA TRP A 9 -17.08 11.62 14.51
C TRP A 9 -18.39 11.60 15.28
N LEU A 10 -18.32 12.02 16.54
CA LEU A 10 -19.46 12.61 17.23
C LEU A 10 -19.48 14.07 16.76
N TYR A 11 -20.31 14.42 15.78
CA TYR A 11 -21.02 15.71 15.67
C TYR A 11 -21.95 15.71 14.44
N PRO A 12 -23.22 16.14 14.58
CA PRO A 12 -24.21 16.17 13.51
C PRO A 12 -24.03 17.41 12.62
N TYR A 13 -24.62 17.38 11.43
CA TYR A 13 -24.76 18.43 10.39
C TYR A 13 -23.91 18.27 9.11
N THR A 14 -24.55 17.61 8.14
CA THR A 14 -24.74 18.08 6.76
C THR A 14 -23.87 19.24 6.26
N ARG A 15 -22.81 18.94 5.49
CA ARG A 15 -22.53 19.51 4.15
C ARG A 15 -21.13 19.11 3.67
N ALA A 16 -21.10 18.22 2.69
CA ALA A 16 -20.20 18.20 1.52
C ALA A 16 -20.19 16.79 0.92
N ALA A 17 -21.37 16.28 0.55
CA ALA A 17 -21.46 15.21 -0.43
C ALA A 17 -21.14 15.82 -1.81
N HIS A 18 -19.86 16.08 -2.05
CA HIS A 18 -19.39 16.33 -3.40
C HIS A 18 -19.47 14.99 -4.15
N ALA A 19 -20.50 14.86 -4.97
CA ALA A 19 -20.76 13.73 -5.82
C ALA A 19 -19.53 13.41 -6.68
N LEU A 20 -18.96 12.22 -6.48
CA LEU A 20 -18.05 11.58 -7.44
C LEU A 20 -18.44 10.11 -7.55
N ASN A 21 -19.22 9.80 -8.60
CA ASN A 21 -19.35 8.51 -9.28
C ASN A 21 -19.07 7.24 -8.44
N TYR A 22 -19.98 6.85 -7.57
CA TYR A 22 -20.00 5.50 -7.02
C TYR A 22 -20.76 4.57 -7.96
N ARG A 23 -20.02 3.79 -8.76
CA ARG A 23 -20.55 2.57 -9.36
C ARG A 23 -20.97 1.62 -8.22
N SER A 24 -22.28 1.47 -8.03
CA SER A 24 -23.01 0.26 -7.58
C SER A 24 -22.35 -0.72 -6.60
N THR A 25 -21.59 -0.27 -5.60
CA THR A 25 -21.07 -1.14 -4.54
C THR A 25 -21.99 -1.00 -3.32
N LEU A 26 -22.79 -2.03 -3.06
CA LEU A 26 -23.66 -2.06 -1.87
C LEU A 26 -22.78 -2.00 -0.61
N PRO A 27 -23.15 -1.22 0.42
CA PRO A 27 -22.37 -1.10 1.65
C PRO A 27 -22.37 -2.41 2.46
N ILE A 28 -21.39 -2.56 3.36
CA ILE A 28 -21.32 -3.62 4.36
C ILE A 28 -21.93 -3.10 5.66
N SER A 29 -22.90 -3.83 6.22
CA SER A 29 -23.45 -3.55 7.55
C SER A 29 -22.83 -4.47 8.59
N ILE A 30 -22.19 -3.89 9.61
CA ILE A 30 -21.57 -4.62 10.73
C ILE A 30 -22.46 -4.44 11.96
N TYR A 31 -22.90 -5.56 12.53
CA TYR A 31 -23.79 -5.60 13.68
C TYR A 31 -23.01 -5.90 14.97
N SER A 32 -23.22 -5.09 16.00
CA SER A 32 -22.70 -5.37 17.34
C SER A 32 -23.60 -6.34 18.11
N HIS A 33 -23.01 -7.25 18.88
CA HIS A 33 -23.72 -8.21 19.73
C HIS A 33 -24.08 -7.64 21.12
N ARG A 34 -23.54 -6.47 21.51
CA ARG A 34 -23.85 -5.87 22.84
C ARG A 34 -25.25 -5.22 22.83
N GLN A 35 -25.87 -5.16 24.01
CA GLN A 35 -27.28 -4.84 24.30
C GLN A 35 -27.85 -3.54 23.68
N GLU A 36 -27.02 -2.72 23.04
CA GLU A 36 -27.44 -1.62 22.19
C GLU A 36 -27.13 -1.99 20.73
N PHE A 37 -28.18 -2.13 19.90
CA PHE A 37 -28.08 -2.49 18.49
C PHE A 37 -27.39 -1.38 17.68
N TRP A 38 -26.07 -1.28 17.79
CA TRP A 38 -25.27 -0.40 16.94
C TRP A 38 -24.98 -1.10 15.62
N ILE A 39 -25.38 -0.44 14.53
CA ILE A 39 -25.10 -0.86 13.15
C ILE A 39 -24.10 0.13 12.56
N LEU A 40 -22.93 -0.35 12.15
CA LEU A 40 -21.97 0.43 11.38
C LEU A 40 -22.07 0.04 9.91
N THR A 41 -22.45 1.00 9.08
CA THR A 41 -22.51 0.82 7.62
C THR A 41 -21.27 1.43 6.97
N VAL A 42 -20.48 0.62 6.28
CA VAL A 42 -19.26 1.07 5.58
C VAL A 42 -19.34 0.79 4.07
N ALA A 43 -18.86 1.73 3.26
CA ALA A 43 -18.76 1.56 1.82
C ALA A 43 -17.28 1.38 1.42
N ALA A 44 -16.99 0.38 0.59
CA ALA A 44 -15.66 0.17 0.04
C ALA A 44 -15.42 1.01 -1.22
N SER A 45 -14.18 1.13 -1.64
CA SER A 45 -13.80 1.90 -2.84
C SER A 45 -14.08 1.19 -4.16
N SER A 46 -14.14 -0.15 -4.14
CA SER A 46 -14.55 -1.00 -5.25
C SER A 46 -15.18 -2.28 -4.74
N GLN A 47 -15.79 -3.08 -5.63
CA GLN A 47 -16.35 -4.37 -5.27
C GLN A 47 -15.25 -5.34 -4.81
N GLU A 48 -14.08 -5.30 -5.44
CA GLU A 48 -12.94 -6.13 -5.06
C GLU A 48 -12.42 -5.79 -3.66
N GLU A 49 -12.35 -4.50 -3.30
CA GLU A 49 -11.99 -4.11 -1.93
C GLU A 49 -13.06 -4.55 -0.92
N LYS A 50 -14.34 -4.43 -1.29
CA LYS A 50 -15.45 -4.94 -0.46
C LYS A 50 -15.29 -6.44 -0.17
N ASP A 51 -15.02 -7.23 -1.20
CA ASP A 51 -14.89 -8.69 -1.08
C ASP A 51 -13.71 -9.07 -0.18
N LYS A 52 -12.55 -8.40 -0.33
CA LYS A 52 -11.40 -8.59 0.57
C LYS A 52 -11.73 -8.24 2.01
N TRP A 53 -12.46 -7.15 2.23
CA TRP A 53 -12.86 -6.74 3.58
C TRP A 53 -13.77 -7.78 4.21
N LEU A 54 -14.75 -8.30 3.47
CA LEU A 54 -15.67 -9.34 3.93
C LEU A 54 -14.96 -10.66 4.24
N GLU A 55 -14.06 -11.11 3.38
CA GLU A 55 -13.28 -12.33 3.57
C GLU A 55 -12.48 -12.27 4.88
N ASP A 56 -11.77 -11.17 5.09
CA ASP A 56 -10.91 -11.02 6.26
C ASP A 56 -11.72 -10.78 7.55
N LEU A 57 -12.85 -10.05 7.48
CA LEU A 57 -13.77 -9.91 8.62
C LEU A 57 -14.37 -11.25 9.03
N THR A 58 -14.83 -12.04 8.06
CA THR A 58 -15.40 -13.36 8.29
C THR A 58 -14.37 -14.30 8.91
N SER A 59 -13.15 -14.31 8.36
CA SER A 59 -12.03 -15.11 8.90
C SER A 59 -11.67 -14.70 10.32
N ALA A 60 -11.68 -13.39 10.63
CA ALA A 60 -11.41 -12.89 11.97
C ALA A 60 -12.49 -13.28 12.98
N ILE A 61 -13.77 -13.22 12.59
CA ILE A 61 -14.90 -13.66 13.43
C ILE A 61 -14.78 -15.16 13.73
N GLN A 62 -14.47 -15.97 12.72
CA GLN A 62 -14.28 -17.41 12.90
C GLN A 62 -13.12 -17.72 13.84
N GLY A 63 -11.96 -17.08 13.64
CA GLY A 63 -10.79 -17.26 14.51
C GLY A 63 -11.02 -16.78 15.95
N ALA A 64 -11.89 -15.78 16.16
CA ALA A 64 -12.26 -15.33 17.51
C ALA A 64 -13.16 -16.35 18.23
N LYS A 65 -14.07 -17.03 17.50
CA LYS A 65 -14.91 -18.10 18.06
C LYS A 65 -14.08 -19.30 18.54
N GLU A 66 -13.01 -19.62 17.83
CA GLU A 66 -12.14 -20.78 18.12
C GLU A 66 -11.16 -20.55 19.28
N LYS A 67 -10.73 -19.31 19.52
CA LYS A 67 -9.71 -19.00 20.54
C LYS A 67 -10.22 -18.87 21.98
N GLY A 68 -11.55 -18.84 22.19
CA GLY A 68 -12.14 -18.53 23.50
C GLY A 68 -11.70 -17.16 24.03
N ASP A 69 -12.26 -16.72 25.15
CA ASP A 69 -12.06 -15.40 25.79
C ASP A 69 -10.63 -15.10 26.29
N ASN A 70 -9.59 -15.73 25.72
CA ASN A 70 -8.21 -15.44 26.04
C ASN A 70 -7.77 -14.11 25.40
N LYS A 71 -7.97 -13.05 26.18
CA LYS A 71 -7.31 -11.74 26.14
C LYS A 71 -6.94 -11.33 24.71
N LEU A 72 -7.93 -10.82 23.98
CA LEU A 72 -7.70 -10.01 22.78
C LEU A 72 -6.65 -8.95 23.13
N GLN A 73 -5.40 -9.21 22.75
CA GLN A 73 -4.32 -8.27 22.92
C GLN A 73 -4.57 -7.21 21.85
N TYR A 74 -5.44 -6.25 22.17
CA TYR A 74 -5.54 -5.02 21.41
C TYR A 74 -4.13 -4.44 21.39
N LEU A 75 -3.45 -4.58 20.25
CA LEU A 75 -2.24 -3.82 19.98
C LEU A 75 -2.68 -2.37 20.10
N SER A 76 -2.23 -1.72 21.17
CA SER A 76 -2.51 -0.31 21.40
C SER A 76 -2.20 0.44 20.11
N LEU A 77 -3.15 1.26 19.65
CA LEU A 77 -3.01 2.15 18.49
C LEU A 77 -1.79 3.08 18.58
N LYS A 78 -1.04 3.07 19.70
CA LYS A 78 0.27 3.72 19.84
C LYS A 78 1.31 3.28 18.80
N SER A 79 1.12 2.18 18.07
CA SER A 79 2.04 1.78 16.99
C SER A 79 1.83 2.51 15.65
N CYS A 80 0.75 3.27 15.48
CA CYS A 80 0.70 4.29 14.43
C CYS A 80 1.18 5.62 15.03
N SER A 81 2.49 5.71 15.29
CA SER A 81 3.12 7.02 15.42
C SER A 81 2.93 7.73 14.06
N SER A 82 1.90 8.56 13.97
CA SER A 82 2.00 9.75 13.14
C SER A 82 3.32 10.42 13.51
N SER A 83 4.08 10.91 12.54
CA SER A 83 5.44 11.44 12.74
C SER A 83 5.50 12.78 13.50
N ASP A 84 4.62 13.00 14.49
CA ASP A 84 4.43 14.29 15.16
C ASP A 84 4.94 14.36 16.60
N GLU A 85 5.64 13.35 17.11
CA GLU A 85 6.26 13.41 18.44
C GLU A 85 7.80 13.29 18.34
N VAL A 86 8.44 14.29 17.75
CA VAL A 86 9.81 14.65 18.13
C VAL A 86 9.79 16.13 18.50
N ILE A 87 9.10 16.42 19.59
CA ILE A 87 9.21 17.72 20.25
C ILE A 87 10.54 17.75 20.98
N ASP A 88 11.35 18.69 20.51
CA ASP A 88 12.51 19.33 21.12
C ASP A 88 12.86 18.94 22.56
N LYS A 89 14.06 18.38 22.75
CA LYS A 89 14.88 18.56 23.96
C LYS A 89 16.31 18.07 23.75
N CYS A 90 17.21 18.97 23.36
CA CYS A 90 18.50 19.09 24.02
C CYS A 90 19.02 20.51 23.80
N GLY A 91 19.15 21.25 24.90
CA GLY A 91 19.76 22.57 24.92
C GLY A 91 21.29 22.49 24.83
N ASP A 92 21.81 23.60 24.30
CA ASP A 92 23.12 24.21 24.51
C ASP A 92 24.31 23.87 23.58
N GLU A 93 24.51 24.82 22.65
CA GLU A 93 25.75 25.55 22.32
C GLU A 93 26.85 24.86 21.47
N ALA A 94 26.87 25.23 20.18
CA ALA A 94 27.99 25.91 19.49
C ALA A 94 28.32 25.35 18.07
N ASN A 95 27.88 26.11 17.07
CA ASN A 95 28.56 26.40 15.80
C ASN A 95 28.96 25.25 14.84
N SER A 96 28.10 24.97 13.85
CA SER A 96 28.53 24.94 12.44
C SER A 96 27.31 24.97 11.50
N ASN A 97 27.38 25.85 10.50
CA ASN A 97 26.48 25.87 9.34
C ASN A 97 26.45 24.48 8.70
N ARG A 98 25.41 23.69 8.97
CA ARG A 98 25.00 22.56 8.13
C ARG A 98 23.63 22.92 7.60
N GLU A 99 23.58 23.13 6.29
CA GLU A 99 22.33 23.19 5.52
C GLU A 99 21.44 22.05 6.01
N LYS A 100 20.31 22.39 6.64
CA LYS A 100 19.29 21.43 7.04
C LYS A 100 18.78 20.79 5.75
N ALA A 101 19.40 19.67 5.36
CA ALA A 101 18.77 18.70 4.48
C ALA A 101 17.44 18.39 5.13
N SER A 102 16.36 18.87 4.54
CA SER A 102 15.02 18.52 4.99
C SER A 102 14.93 17.01 4.87
N SER A 103 15.01 16.30 6.00
CA SER A 103 14.76 14.86 6.04
C SER A 103 13.42 14.62 5.38
N GLN A 104 13.46 14.15 4.14
CA GLN A 104 12.29 14.00 3.32
C GLN A 104 11.49 12.83 3.92
N ARG A 105 10.53 13.19 4.78
CA ARG A 105 9.72 12.23 5.55
C ARG A 105 9.03 11.28 4.56
N SER A 106 9.35 10.00 4.66
CA SER A 106 8.70 8.98 3.84
C SER A 106 7.29 8.74 4.36
N ASN A 107 6.30 8.80 3.48
CA ASN A 107 4.90 8.57 3.87
C ASN A 107 4.74 7.14 4.42
N THR A 108 4.14 7.02 5.60
CA THR A 108 3.83 5.70 6.16
C THR A 108 2.82 4.97 5.28
N THR A 109 2.83 3.65 5.31
CA THR A 109 1.87 2.81 4.60
C THR A 109 0.42 3.18 4.91
N VAL A 110 0.12 3.57 6.16
CA VAL A 110 -1.21 4.04 6.59
C VAL A 110 -1.62 5.31 5.85
N HIS A 111 -0.73 6.31 5.76
CA HIS A 111 -1.00 7.53 5.00
C HIS A 111 -1.25 7.24 3.52
N VAL A 112 -0.47 6.32 2.92
CA VAL A 112 -0.66 5.95 1.51
C VAL A 112 -2.00 5.26 1.30
N CYS A 113 -2.38 4.31 2.17
CA CYS A 113 -3.68 3.64 2.12
C CYS A 113 -4.85 4.63 2.18
N TRP A 114 -4.78 5.60 3.10
CA TRP A 114 -5.77 6.67 3.23
C TRP A 114 -5.91 7.47 1.93
N HIS A 115 -4.81 8.01 1.41
CA HIS A 115 -4.84 8.88 0.22
C HIS A 115 -5.13 8.14 -1.09
N ARG A 116 -4.96 6.82 -1.13
CA ARG A 116 -5.21 6.00 -2.33
C ARG A 116 -6.48 5.16 -2.22
N ASN A 117 -7.23 5.28 -1.12
CA ASN A 117 -8.45 4.53 -0.85
C ASN A 117 -8.27 3.01 -1.06
N THR A 118 -7.18 2.49 -0.51
CA THR A 118 -6.75 1.09 -0.63
C THR A 118 -6.45 0.50 0.74
N SER A 119 -6.51 -0.82 0.86
CA SER A 119 -6.25 -1.52 2.10
C SER A 119 -5.09 -2.52 1.95
N ILE A 120 -4.47 -2.86 3.07
CA ILE A 120 -3.40 -3.87 3.18
C ILE A 120 -3.82 -4.89 4.23
N SER A 121 -3.81 -6.17 3.88
CA SER A 121 -4.00 -7.28 4.81
C SER A 121 -2.69 -7.64 5.52
N MET A 122 -2.81 -8.44 6.59
CA MET A 122 -1.60 -8.99 7.24
C MET A 122 -0.81 -9.88 6.27
N GLY A 123 -1.50 -10.67 5.44
CA GLY A 123 -0.87 -11.51 4.43
C GLY A 123 -0.07 -10.69 3.41
N ASP A 124 -0.58 -9.52 3.01
CA ASP A 124 0.16 -8.61 2.12
C ASP A 124 1.44 -8.10 2.79
N GLN A 125 1.37 -7.75 4.07
CA GLN A 125 2.52 -7.25 4.82
C GLN A 125 3.61 -8.34 4.98
N LEU A 126 3.23 -9.58 5.25
CA LEU A 126 4.17 -10.70 5.34
C LEU A 126 4.85 -10.95 3.98
N ARG A 127 4.07 -11.02 2.90
CA ARG A 127 4.63 -11.16 1.54
C ARG A 127 5.58 -10.02 1.18
N ALA A 128 5.27 -8.79 1.57
CA ALA A 128 6.16 -7.64 1.33
C ALA A 128 7.47 -7.72 2.12
N VAL A 129 7.48 -8.35 3.30
CA VAL A 129 8.70 -8.59 4.09
C VAL A 129 9.56 -9.66 3.42
N GLU A 130 8.96 -10.72 2.91
CA GLU A 130 9.66 -11.80 2.19
C GLU A 130 10.24 -11.33 0.85
N ASN A 131 9.57 -10.38 0.20
CA ASN A 131 9.94 -9.86 -1.13
C ASN A 131 10.77 -8.58 -1.09
N GLN A 132 11.57 -8.37 -0.04
CA GLN A 132 12.53 -7.27 -0.03
C GLN A 132 13.62 -7.47 -1.09
N LEU A 133 13.97 -6.41 -1.80
CA LEU A 133 14.99 -6.46 -2.83
C LEU A 133 15.77 -5.15 -2.87
N SER A 134 17.07 -5.23 -3.09
CA SER A 134 17.90 -4.06 -3.36
C SER A 134 18.84 -4.31 -4.52
N GLY A 135 19.18 -3.25 -5.23
CA GLY A 135 20.04 -3.36 -6.41
C GLY A 135 20.14 -2.08 -7.21
N TYR A 136 21.09 -2.04 -8.14
CA TYR A 136 21.22 -0.93 -9.06
C TYR A 136 20.19 -1.02 -10.18
N LEU A 137 19.52 0.10 -10.45
CA LEU A 137 18.63 0.28 -11.59
C LEU A 137 18.94 1.61 -12.27
N LEU A 138 18.64 1.68 -13.57
CA LEU A 138 18.57 2.97 -14.27
C LEU A 138 17.12 3.42 -14.27
N ARG A 139 16.84 4.63 -13.76
CA ARG A 139 15.50 5.24 -13.77
C ARG A 139 15.39 6.29 -14.87
N LYS A 140 14.25 6.35 -15.54
CA LYS A 140 13.87 7.40 -16.50
C LYS A 140 12.43 7.84 -16.24
N PHE A 141 12.19 9.16 -16.21
CA PHE A 141 10.83 9.72 -16.22
C PHE A 141 10.30 9.79 -17.66
N LYS A 142 8.97 9.72 -17.83
CA LYS A 142 8.32 9.76 -19.15
C LYS A 142 8.85 10.85 -20.08
N ASN A 143 8.98 12.08 -19.58
CA ASN A 143 9.37 13.24 -20.37
C ASN A 143 10.87 13.61 -20.22
N SER A 144 11.68 12.74 -19.62
CA SER A 144 13.12 12.99 -19.44
C SER A 144 13.91 12.25 -20.51
N ASN A 145 14.95 12.86 -21.08
CA ASN A 145 15.78 12.20 -22.10
C ASN A 145 16.84 11.25 -21.50
N GLY A 146 17.27 11.50 -20.26
CA GLY A 146 18.35 10.76 -19.61
C GLY A 146 17.87 9.56 -18.77
N TRP A 147 18.80 8.61 -18.58
CA TRP A 147 18.70 7.54 -17.59
C TRP A 147 19.58 7.87 -16.39
N GLN A 148 19.06 7.70 -15.19
CA GLN A 148 19.76 7.96 -13.94
C GLN A 148 20.06 6.63 -13.23
N LYS A 149 21.34 6.29 -13.04
CA LYS A 149 21.73 5.13 -12.23
C LYS A 149 21.52 5.44 -10.75
N LEU A 150 20.80 4.57 -10.06
CA LEU A 150 20.45 4.69 -8.65
C LEU A 150 20.60 3.33 -7.97
N TRP A 151 21.00 3.35 -6.70
CA TRP A 151 20.79 2.21 -5.82
C TRP A 151 19.34 2.25 -5.33
N VAL A 152 18.60 1.18 -5.57
CA VAL A 152 17.17 1.12 -5.27
C VAL A 152 16.94 0.05 -4.21
N VAL A 153 16.18 0.41 -3.17
CA VAL A 153 15.74 -0.52 -2.14
C VAL A 153 14.22 -0.61 -2.18
N PHE A 154 13.70 -1.81 -2.34
CA PHE A 154 12.28 -2.13 -2.25
C PHE A 154 11.97 -2.77 -0.91
N THR A 155 11.16 -2.08 -0.11
CA THR A 155 10.65 -2.57 1.18
C THR A 155 9.38 -1.81 1.54
N ASN A 156 8.52 -2.41 2.36
CA ASN A 156 7.28 -1.78 2.86
C ASN A 156 6.42 -1.15 1.74
N PHE A 157 6.24 -1.86 0.62
CA PHE A 157 5.49 -1.41 -0.56
C PHE A 157 6.02 -0.11 -1.18
N CYS A 158 7.30 0.21 -0.98
CA CYS A 158 7.90 1.46 -1.41
C CYS A 158 9.27 1.23 -2.06
N LEU A 159 9.59 1.99 -3.09
CA LEU A 159 10.95 2.10 -3.61
C LEU A 159 11.64 3.31 -2.99
N PHE A 160 12.82 3.10 -2.42
CA PHE A 160 13.71 4.13 -1.92
C PHE A 160 14.89 4.27 -2.87
N PHE A 161 15.21 5.50 -3.26
CA PHE A 161 16.26 5.79 -4.23
C PHE A 161 17.45 6.44 -3.54
N TYR A 162 18.63 5.87 -3.72
CA TYR A 162 19.90 6.38 -3.21
C TYR A 162 20.85 6.68 -4.38
N LYS A 163 21.80 7.59 -4.20
CA LYS A 163 22.83 7.84 -5.21
C LYS A 163 23.77 6.65 -5.29
N THR A 164 24.14 6.09 -4.14
CA THR A 164 24.98 4.90 -4.00
C THR A 164 24.46 3.99 -2.90
N PHE A 165 24.97 2.76 -2.81
CA PHE A 165 24.62 1.82 -1.74
C PHE A 165 25.19 2.20 -0.37
N GLN A 166 26.13 3.15 -0.31
CA GLN A 166 26.77 3.61 0.93
C GLN A 166 26.06 4.81 1.54
N ASP A 167 25.06 5.38 0.85
CA ASP A 167 24.36 6.56 1.34
C ASP A 167 23.39 6.18 2.47
N ASP A 168 23.40 6.96 3.56
CA ASP A 168 22.53 6.72 4.72
C ASP A 168 21.07 7.14 4.50
N PHE A 169 20.84 8.10 3.60
CA PHE A 169 19.52 8.70 3.37
C PHE A 169 19.09 8.62 1.91
N PRO A 170 17.81 8.29 1.63
CA PRO A 170 17.31 8.26 0.28
C PRO A 170 17.13 9.66 -0.29
N LEU A 171 17.42 9.82 -1.58
CA LEU A 171 17.12 11.01 -2.38
C LEU A 171 15.62 11.20 -2.58
N ALA A 172 14.86 10.10 -2.62
CA ALA A 172 13.43 10.10 -2.82
C ALA A 172 12.83 8.74 -2.46
N SER A 173 11.50 8.72 -2.27
CA SER A 173 10.71 7.50 -2.10
C SER A 173 9.53 7.45 -3.07
N LEU A 174 9.17 6.28 -3.55
CA LEU A 174 8.01 6.03 -4.41
C LEU A 174 7.14 4.90 -3.83
N PRO A 175 6.04 5.23 -3.13
CA PRO A 175 5.10 4.22 -2.66
C PRO A 175 4.37 3.58 -3.84
N LEU A 176 4.31 2.26 -3.88
CA LEU A 176 3.83 1.47 -5.03
C LEU A 176 2.36 1.04 -4.96
N LEU A 177 1.67 1.24 -3.82
CA LEU A 177 0.24 0.88 -3.72
C LEU A 177 -0.59 1.61 -4.78
N GLY A 178 -1.30 0.90 -5.64
CA GLY A 178 -2.01 1.57 -6.75
C GLY A 178 -1.26 1.58 -8.07
N TYR A 179 0.07 1.40 -8.08
CA TYR A 179 0.83 1.29 -9.32
C TYR A 179 0.53 -0.03 -10.03
N THR A 180 0.74 -0.04 -11.35
CA THR A 180 0.85 -1.24 -12.16
C THR A 180 2.29 -1.40 -12.64
N VAL A 181 2.73 -2.64 -12.81
CA VAL A 181 4.06 -2.99 -13.31
C VAL A 181 3.95 -3.84 -14.57
N ASN A 182 4.49 -3.33 -15.67
CA ASN A 182 4.34 -3.94 -16.99
C ASN A 182 5.63 -3.72 -17.80
N THR A 183 5.76 -4.36 -18.95
CA THR A 183 6.75 -3.96 -19.95
C THR A 183 6.33 -2.66 -20.66
N PRO A 184 7.26 -1.81 -21.12
CA PRO A 184 6.96 -0.68 -21.98
C PRO A 184 6.24 -1.12 -23.26
N THR A 185 5.35 -0.26 -23.78
CA THR A 185 4.71 -0.48 -25.08
C THR A 185 5.41 0.33 -26.17
N GLU A 186 5.07 0.10 -27.44
CA GLU A 186 5.64 0.85 -28.58
C GLU A 186 5.46 2.37 -28.43
N ASN A 187 4.32 2.80 -27.87
CA ASN A 187 4.00 4.20 -27.60
C ASN A 187 4.91 4.87 -26.56
N ASP A 188 5.65 4.10 -25.76
CA ASP A 188 6.59 4.63 -24.78
C ASP A 188 7.95 5.00 -25.41
N SER A 189 8.20 4.59 -26.67
CA SER A 189 9.44 4.84 -27.42
C SER A 189 10.71 4.45 -26.65
N ILE A 190 10.65 3.31 -25.94
CA ILE A 190 11.77 2.76 -25.17
C ILE A 190 12.42 1.63 -25.98
N HIS A 191 13.58 1.93 -26.58
CA HIS A 191 14.38 0.97 -27.36
C HIS A 191 15.56 0.43 -26.54
N LYS A 192 15.26 -0.17 -25.37
CA LYS A 192 16.26 -0.81 -24.50
C LYS A 192 15.69 -2.08 -23.91
N ASP A 193 16.55 -3.09 -23.75
CA ASP A 193 16.18 -4.34 -23.10
C ASP A 193 16.10 -4.20 -21.58
N PHE A 194 15.40 -5.16 -20.96
CA PHE A 194 15.29 -5.31 -19.50
C PHE A 194 14.65 -4.10 -18.81
N VAL A 195 13.69 -3.47 -19.47
CA VAL A 195 12.96 -2.31 -18.95
C VAL A 195 11.59 -2.72 -18.46
N PHE A 196 11.25 -2.30 -17.25
CA PHE A 196 9.89 -2.32 -16.73
C PHE A 196 9.35 -0.91 -16.54
N LYS A 197 8.03 -0.79 -16.63
CA LYS A 197 7.25 0.42 -16.52
C LYS A 197 6.40 0.37 -15.26
N LEU A 198 6.50 1.41 -14.45
CA LEU A 198 5.60 1.67 -13.33
C LEU A 198 4.66 2.81 -13.68
N GLN A 199 3.36 2.57 -13.59
CA GLN A 199 2.34 3.58 -13.89
C GLN A 199 1.28 3.67 -12.78
N PHE A 200 0.96 4.91 -12.40
CA PHE A 200 -0.20 5.22 -11.56
C PHE A 200 -0.80 6.54 -12.01
N LYS A 201 -2.04 6.50 -12.52
CA LYS A 201 -2.71 7.66 -13.14
C LYS A 201 -1.78 8.24 -14.23
N ASN A 202 -1.40 9.51 -14.07
CA ASN A 202 -0.53 10.24 -15.00
C ASN A 202 0.97 10.09 -14.67
N HIS A 203 1.33 9.45 -13.56
CA HIS A 203 2.72 9.23 -13.18
C HIS A 203 3.26 7.98 -13.86
N VAL A 204 4.33 8.13 -14.64
CA VAL A 204 4.97 7.06 -15.40
C VAL A 204 6.47 7.11 -15.20
N TYR A 205 7.03 5.97 -14.81
CA TYR A 205 8.45 5.74 -14.59
C TYR A 205 8.91 4.50 -15.34
N PHE A 206 10.11 4.56 -15.88
CA PHE A 206 10.78 3.43 -16.51
C PHE A 206 12.02 3.07 -15.70
N PHE A 207 12.24 1.78 -15.53
CA PHE A 207 13.37 1.24 -14.81
C PHE A 207 14.03 0.15 -15.64
N ARG A 208 15.35 0.22 -15.79
CA ARG A 208 16.14 -0.77 -16.50
C ARG A 208 17.03 -1.52 -15.53
N ALA A 209 16.95 -2.85 -15.58
CA ALA A 209 17.85 -3.75 -14.88
C ALA A 209 19.09 -4.09 -15.73
N GLU A 210 20.09 -4.70 -15.11
CA GLU A 210 21.36 -5.03 -15.79
C GLU A 210 21.29 -6.31 -16.62
N SER A 211 20.39 -7.24 -16.26
CA SER A 211 20.28 -8.57 -16.86
C SER A 211 18.83 -9.03 -16.90
N GLU A 212 18.56 -10.05 -17.72
CA GLU A 212 17.25 -10.71 -17.78
C GLU A 212 16.82 -11.26 -16.42
N TYR A 213 17.74 -11.91 -15.70
CA TYR A 213 17.47 -12.45 -14.37
C TYR A 213 17.04 -11.36 -13.37
N THR A 214 17.81 -10.27 -13.29
CA THR A 214 17.50 -9.19 -12.36
C THR A 214 16.21 -8.47 -12.76
N PHE A 215 15.96 -8.30 -14.06
CA PHE A 215 14.69 -7.80 -14.58
C PHE A 215 13.50 -8.66 -14.12
N GLY A 216 13.59 -9.98 -14.30
CA GLY A 216 12.54 -10.92 -13.86
C GLY A 216 12.29 -10.83 -12.36
N ARG A 217 13.36 -10.79 -11.55
CA ARG A 217 13.24 -10.64 -10.09
C ARG A 217 12.60 -9.33 -9.67
N TRP A 218 12.98 -8.20 -10.28
CA TRP A 218 12.36 -6.90 -10.00
C TRP A 218 10.88 -6.88 -10.37
N MET A 219 10.51 -7.42 -11.53
CA MET A 219 9.13 -7.57 -11.97
C MET A 219 8.32 -8.39 -10.97
N GLU A 220 8.84 -9.53 -10.52
CA GLU A 220 8.16 -10.44 -9.60
C GLU A 220 7.88 -9.79 -8.23
N VAL A 221 8.92 -9.24 -7.59
CA VAL A 221 8.75 -8.65 -6.24
C VAL A 221 7.83 -7.43 -6.26
N ILE A 222 7.94 -6.58 -7.29
CA ILE A 222 7.07 -5.41 -7.42
C ILE A 222 5.63 -5.83 -7.74
N SER A 223 5.43 -6.85 -8.59
CA SER A 223 4.10 -7.38 -8.91
C SER A 223 3.37 -7.85 -7.64
N SER A 224 4.10 -8.47 -6.70
CA SER A 224 3.53 -8.94 -5.44
C SER A 224 2.96 -7.83 -4.54
N ALA A 225 3.39 -6.58 -4.75
CA ALA A 225 3.06 -5.41 -3.92
C ALA A 225 2.18 -4.37 -4.63
N THR A 226 1.83 -4.61 -5.88
CA THR A 226 0.99 -3.72 -6.71
C THR A 226 -0.44 -4.25 -6.80
N LEU A 227 -1.37 -3.44 -7.33
CA LEU A 227 -2.82 -3.75 -7.38
C LEU A 227 -3.16 -5.11 -8.01
N HIS A 228 -2.30 -5.62 -8.87
CA HIS A 228 -2.48 -6.88 -9.59
C HIS A 228 -1.93 -8.10 -8.86
N SER A 229 -1.54 -7.96 -7.59
CA SER A 229 -1.34 -9.11 -6.71
C SER A 229 -2.72 -9.75 -6.44
N GLY A 230 -3.25 -10.47 -7.43
CA GLY A 230 -4.51 -11.17 -7.34
C GLY A 230 -4.48 -12.12 -6.15
N ARG A 231 -5.23 -11.79 -5.09
CA ARG A 231 -5.91 -12.86 -4.36
C ARG A 231 -6.77 -13.53 -5.41
N VAL A 232 -6.31 -14.68 -5.90
CA VAL A 232 -7.12 -15.57 -6.73
C VAL A 232 -8.48 -15.67 -6.03
N ARG A 233 -9.54 -15.26 -6.72
CA ARG A 233 -10.91 -15.27 -6.20
C ARG A 233 -11.27 -16.70 -5.83
N LEU A 234 -11.07 -17.09 -4.57
CA LEU A 234 -11.46 -18.41 -4.06
C LEU A 234 -12.98 -18.62 -4.15
N PHE A 235 -13.76 -17.54 -4.23
CA PHE A 235 -15.21 -17.59 -4.35
C PHE A 235 -15.74 -17.85 -5.76
N SER A 236 -14.92 -17.76 -6.81
CA SER A 236 -15.41 -18.01 -8.17
C SER A 236 -15.66 -19.49 -8.47
N ARG A 237 -15.25 -20.42 -7.59
CA ARG A 237 -15.39 -21.86 -7.82
C ARG A 237 -16.62 -22.48 -7.14
N GLN A 238 -17.23 -21.80 -6.16
CA GLN A 238 -18.33 -22.40 -5.39
C GLN A 238 -19.72 -22.02 -5.94
N GLU A 239 -19.84 -20.89 -6.63
CA GLU A 239 -21.10 -20.48 -7.27
C GLU A 239 -21.40 -21.35 -8.51
N SER A 240 -20.38 -21.76 -9.26
CA SER A 240 -20.52 -22.66 -10.42
C SER A 240 -20.93 -24.09 -10.07
N ALA A 241 -20.82 -24.49 -8.80
CA ALA A 241 -21.19 -25.84 -8.35
C ALA A 241 -22.68 -25.95 -7.95
N LEU A 242 -23.38 -24.82 -7.76
CA LEU A 242 -24.79 -24.80 -7.36
C LEU A 242 -25.75 -24.65 -8.55
N GLU A 243 -25.29 -24.14 -9.69
CA GLU A 243 -26.11 -24.04 -10.91
C GLU A 243 -26.15 -25.34 -11.75
N MET A 244 -25.37 -26.37 -11.39
CA MET A 244 -25.41 -27.69 -12.05
C MET A 244 -26.30 -28.71 -11.33
N SER A 245 -27.01 -28.32 -10.26
CA SER A 245 -27.88 -29.21 -9.49
C SER A 245 -29.31 -28.69 -9.31
N SER A 246 -29.84 -27.95 -10.30
CA SER A 246 -31.26 -27.57 -10.35
C SER A 246 -31.84 -27.84 -11.73
#